data_AF-A0AA91DRJ6-F1
#
_entry.id   AF-A0AA91DRJ6-F1
#
_cell.length_a   1.000
_cell.length_b   1.000
_cell.length_c   1.000
_cell.angle_alpha   90.00
_cell.angle_beta   90.00
_cell.angle_gamma   90.00
#
_symmetry.space_group_name_H-M   'P 1'
#
loop_
_entity.id
_entity.type
_entity.pdbx_description
1 polymer ?
#
loop_
_entity_poly.entity_id
_entity_poly.type
_entity_poly.pdbx_seq_one_letter_code
_entity_poly.pdbx_strand_id
1 'polypeptide(L)'
;MTPDMFLTDQELVRLTGYKIKSRQIAWLRSEAIPFRVSATGHPVVTRVAIEKPTRQEPAPLAEPWVPAVLQRDPLREPNVEGMLHHLSKRKLNRAKKQS
;
A
#
# COMPACT_ATOMS: atom_id res chain seq x y z
N MET A 1 16.16 -18.36 -10.54
CA MET A 1 14.93 -18.34 -11.35
C MET A 1 13.87 -17.56 -10.59
N THR A 2 13.38 -16.46 -11.15
CA THR A 2 12.31 -15.66 -10.54
C THR A 2 10.96 -16.32 -10.84
N PRO A 3 10.10 -16.56 -9.84
CA PRO A 3 8.75 -17.07 -10.10
C PRO A 3 7.92 -16.00 -10.82
N ASP A 4 7.17 -16.40 -11.84
CA ASP A 4 6.22 -15.53 -12.54
C ASP A 4 5.16 -14.98 -11.57
N MET A 5 4.68 -13.77 -11.80
CA MET A 5 3.66 -13.12 -10.95
C MET A 5 2.34 -13.91 -10.92
N PHE A 6 2.00 -14.58 -12.02
CA PHE A 6 0.79 -15.37 -12.19
C PHE A 6 1.11 -16.86 -12.21
N LEU A 7 0.12 -17.67 -11.85
CA LEU A 7 0.18 -19.12 -12.06
C LEU A 7 0.14 -19.41 -13.56
N THR A 8 1.03 -20.30 -13.99
CA THR A 8 1.00 -20.88 -15.33
C THR A 8 -0.17 -21.85 -15.48
N ASP A 9 -0.53 -22.22 -16.72
CA ASP A 9 -1.59 -23.19 -16.98
C ASP A 9 -1.34 -24.54 -16.29
N GLN A 10 -0.09 -25.00 -16.27
CA GLN A 10 0.27 -26.25 -15.59
C GLN A 10 0.10 -26.15 -14.08
N GLU A 11 0.42 -25.01 -13.50
CA GLU A 11 0.20 -24.77 -12.07
C GLU A 11 -1.28 -24.64 -11.73
N LEU A 12 -2.09 -24.03 -12.59
CA LEU A 12 -3.54 -24.01 -12.44
C LEU A 12 -4.15 -25.42 -12.52
N VAL A 13 -3.66 -26.25 -13.45
CA VAL A 13 -4.08 -27.66 -13.52
C VAL A 13 -3.67 -28.42 -12.26
N ARG A 14 -2.46 -28.18 -11.74
CA ARG A 14 -1.99 -28.81 -10.50
C ARG A 14 -2.79 -28.33 -9.27
N LEU A 15 -3.10 -27.05 -9.20
CA LEU A 15 -3.86 -26.44 -8.11
C LEU A 15 -5.31 -26.93 -8.09
N THR A 16 -5.98 -26.92 -9.25
CA THR A 16 -7.42 -27.19 -9.35
C THR A 16 -7.76 -28.66 -9.63
N GLY A 17 -6.79 -29.44 -10.14
CA GLY A 17 -7.01 -30.80 -10.65
C GLY A 17 -7.75 -30.89 -11.99
N TYR A 18 -8.15 -29.74 -12.58
CA TYR A 18 -8.93 -29.71 -13.81
C TYR A 18 -8.16 -29.08 -14.97
N LYS A 19 -8.33 -29.64 -16.18
CA LYS A 19 -7.83 -29.05 -17.44
C LYS A 19 -8.84 -28.13 -18.13
N ILE A 20 -10.11 -28.22 -17.75
CA ILE A 20 -11.20 -27.48 -18.39
C ILE A 20 -11.43 -26.16 -17.64
N LYS A 21 -11.30 -25.03 -18.32
CA LYS A 21 -11.39 -23.68 -17.74
C LYS A 21 -12.68 -23.41 -16.94
N SER A 22 -13.82 -23.92 -17.39
CA SER A 22 -15.09 -23.76 -16.66
C SER A 22 -15.09 -24.49 -15.31
N ARG A 23 -14.49 -25.68 -15.24
CA ARG A 23 -14.33 -26.43 -13.98
C ARG A 23 -13.31 -25.80 -13.06
N GLN A 24 -12.21 -25.28 -13.62
CA GLN A 24 -11.23 -24.52 -12.85
C GLN A 24 -11.88 -23.30 -12.19
N ILE A 25 -12.67 -22.52 -12.94
CA ILE A 25 -13.42 -21.36 -12.40
C ILE A 25 -14.40 -21.79 -11.32
N ALA A 26 -15.15 -22.88 -11.53
CA ALA A 26 -16.11 -23.38 -10.54
C ALA A 26 -15.41 -23.78 -9.22
N TRP A 27 -14.26 -24.46 -9.32
CA TRP A 27 -13.45 -24.85 -8.16
C TRP A 27 -12.82 -23.65 -7.45
N LEU A 28 -12.26 -22.69 -8.20
CA LEU A 28 -11.69 -21.46 -7.62
C LEU A 28 -12.76 -20.65 -6.84
N ARG A 29 -14.01 -20.66 -7.32
CA ARG A 29 -15.14 -20.06 -6.60
C ARG A 29 -15.50 -20.83 -5.33
N SER A 30 -15.49 -22.17 -5.35
CA SER A 30 -15.83 -22.96 -4.16
C SER A 30 -14.78 -22.82 -3.06
N GLU A 31 -13.51 -22.67 -3.43
CA GLU A 31 -12.40 -22.46 -2.50
C GLU A 31 -12.22 -20.99 -2.06
N ALA A 32 -13.09 -20.08 -2.53
CA ALA A 32 -13.00 -18.65 -2.27
C ALA A 32 -11.62 -18.04 -2.59
N ILE A 33 -10.93 -18.58 -3.60
CA ILE A 33 -9.63 -18.08 -4.07
C ILE A 33 -9.88 -16.89 -4.98
N PRO A 34 -9.25 -15.72 -4.75
CA PRO A 34 -9.37 -14.58 -5.66
C PRO A 34 -8.77 -14.88 -7.04
N PHE A 35 -9.56 -14.68 -8.10
CA PHE A 35 -9.10 -14.85 -9.49
C PHE A 35 -9.73 -13.81 -10.40
N ARG A 36 -9.12 -13.62 -11.58
CA ARG A 36 -9.71 -12.87 -12.70
C ARG A 36 -9.96 -13.80 -13.88
N VAL A 37 -10.88 -13.41 -14.77
CA VAL A 37 -11.11 -14.12 -16.03
C VAL A 37 -10.51 -13.27 -17.14
N SER A 38 -9.60 -13.84 -17.93
CA SER A 38 -8.98 -13.15 -19.07
C SER A 38 -9.95 -13.04 -20.25
N ALA A 39 -9.58 -12.27 -21.27
CA ALA A 39 -10.37 -12.13 -22.49
C ALA A 39 -10.63 -13.47 -23.22
N THR A 40 -9.76 -14.46 -23.03
CA THR A 40 -9.92 -15.81 -23.62
C THR A 40 -10.79 -16.74 -22.75
N GLY A 41 -11.28 -16.25 -21.61
CA GLY A 41 -12.11 -16.99 -20.67
C GLY A 41 -11.33 -17.92 -19.74
N HIS A 42 -9.99 -17.81 -19.69
CA HIS A 42 -9.17 -18.60 -18.77
C HIS A 42 -9.03 -17.90 -17.42
N PRO A 43 -9.03 -18.64 -16.31
CA PRO A 43 -8.77 -18.07 -15.00
C PRO A 43 -7.31 -17.62 -14.91
N VAL A 44 -7.08 -16.43 -14.34
CA VAL A 44 -5.77 -15.88 -14.03
C VAL A 44 -5.70 -15.66 -12.52
N VAL A 45 -4.71 -16.29 -11.90
CA VAL A 45 -4.50 -16.26 -10.45
C VAL A 45 -3.08 -15.78 -10.17
N THR A 46 -2.94 -14.83 -9.25
CA THR A 46 -1.63 -14.34 -8.79
C THR A 46 -1.08 -15.28 -7.72
N ARG A 47 0.23 -15.54 -7.69
CA ARG A 47 0.84 -16.40 -6.65
C ARG A 47 0.53 -15.94 -5.23
N VAL A 48 0.57 -14.63 -5.02
CA VAL A 48 0.25 -13.98 -3.75
C VAL A 48 -1.16 -14.33 -3.23
N ALA A 49 -2.12 -14.58 -4.13
CA ALA A 49 -3.49 -14.93 -3.75
C ALA A 49 -3.60 -16.35 -3.16
N ILE A 50 -2.63 -17.23 -3.43
CA ILE A 50 -2.55 -18.58 -2.87
C ILE A 50 -1.70 -18.62 -1.61
N GLU A 51 -0.58 -17.90 -1.60
CA GLU A 51 0.37 -17.91 -0.49
C GLU A 51 -0.16 -17.26 0.78
N LYS A 52 -1.03 -16.25 0.65
CA LYS A 52 -1.60 -15.54 1.80
C LYS A 52 -3.00 -16.05 2.10
N PRO A 53 -3.30 -16.44 3.36
CA PRO A 53 -4.68 -16.69 3.76
C PRO A 53 -5.53 -15.43 3.50
N THR A 54 -6.70 -15.61 2.87
CA THR A 54 -7.71 -14.57 2.54
C THR A 54 -8.24 -13.77 3.74
N ARG A 55 -7.71 -13.99 4.96
CA ARG A 55 -7.93 -13.06 6.07
C ARG A 55 -7.05 -11.83 5.87
N GLN A 56 -7.46 -10.98 4.92
CA GLN A 56 -7.12 -9.58 4.98
C GLN A 56 -7.72 -9.06 6.29
N GLU A 57 -6.86 -8.83 7.28
CA GLU A 57 -7.15 -7.82 8.31
C GLU A 57 -7.72 -6.61 7.58
N PRO A 58 -8.89 -6.09 7.99
CA PRO A 58 -9.46 -4.91 7.35
C PRO A 58 -8.36 -3.86 7.31
N ALA A 59 -8.09 -3.33 6.12
CA ALA A 59 -7.12 -2.24 5.97
C ALA A 59 -7.45 -1.21 7.06
N PRO A 60 -6.47 -0.75 7.87
CA PRO A 60 -6.73 0.20 8.92
C PRO A 60 -7.53 1.34 8.30
N LEU A 61 -8.74 1.56 8.84
CA LEU A 61 -9.64 2.61 8.38
C LEU A 61 -8.78 3.84 8.16
N ALA A 62 -8.68 4.30 6.91
CA ALA A 62 -7.79 5.40 6.57
C ALA A 62 -8.02 6.52 7.59
N GLU A 63 -6.95 6.89 8.30
CA GLU A 63 -7.00 7.92 9.33
C GLU A 63 -7.83 9.09 8.80
N PRO A 64 -8.89 9.51 9.50
CA PRO A 64 -9.72 10.61 9.01
C PRO A 64 -8.81 11.79 8.75
N TRP A 65 -8.90 12.38 7.56
CA TRP A 65 -8.10 13.54 7.21
C TRP A 65 -8.30 14.64 8.26
N VAL A 66 -7.23 15.00 8.97
CA VAL A 66 -7.26 16.09 9.95
C VAL A 66 -6.66 17.34 9.30
N PRO A 67 -7.40 18.47 9.21
CA PRO A 67 -6.86 19.71 8.65
C PRO A 67 -5.69 20.22 9.49
N ALA A 68 -4.67 20.78 8.85
CA ALA A 68 -3.43 21.25 9.50
C ALA A 68 -3.67 22.29 10.62
N VAL A 69 -4.80 22.99 10.60
CA VAL A 69 -5.21 23.92 11.66
C VAL A 69 -5.53 23.22 12.98
N LEU A 70 -6.08 22.01 12.92
CA LEU A 70 -6.38 21.18 14.10
C LEU A 70 -5.18 20.32 14.54
N GLN A 71 -4.18 20.15 13.67
CA GLN A 71 -2.92 19.48 14.01
C GLN A 71 -1.97 20.35 14.85
N ARG A 72 -2.20 21.67 14.89
CA ARG A 72 -1.49 22.57 15.79
C ARG A 72 -2.06 22.42 17.20
N ASP A 73 -1.44 21.54 17.97
CA ASP A 73 -1.65 21.46 19.41
C ASP A 73 -1.34 22.84 20.05
N PRO A 74 -2.33 23.56 20.60
CA PRO A 74 -2.12 24.86 21.22
C PRO A 74 -1.24 24.80 22.48
N LEU A 75 -1.02 23.61 23.04
CA LEU A 75 -0.20 23.37 24.23
C LEU A 75 1.21 22.85 23.89
N ARG A 76 1.52 22.67 22.60
CA ARG A 76 2.88 22.33 22.19
C ARG A 76 3.77 23.56 22.36
N GLU A 77 4.59 23.53 23.41
CA GLU A 77 5.60 24.54 23.72
C GLU A 77 6.26 25.06 22.42
N PRO A 78 6.31 26.38 22.21
CA PRO A 78 6.95 26.93 21.02
C PRO A 78 8.39 26.41 20.98
N ASN A 79 8.84 25.95 19.80
CA ASN A 79 10.22 25.54 19.59
C ASN A 79 11.15 26.76 19.75
N VAL A 80 11.56 27.03 20.98
CA VAL A 80 12.40 28.15 21.38
C VAL A 80 13.78 28.10 20.72
N GLU A 81 14.31 26.90 20.44
CA GLU A 81 15.60 26.71 19.77
C GLU A 81 15.58 27.25 18.33
N GLY A 82 14.50 26.99 17.59
CA GLY A 82 14.33 27.49 16.23
C GLY A 82 14.19 29.01 16.16
N MET A 83 13.54 29.62 17.17
CA MET A 83 13.33 31.07 17.24
C MET A 83 14.62 31.84 17.55
N LEU A 84 15.46 31.32 18.44
CA LEU A 84 16.76 31.91 18.78
C LEU A 84 17.70 31.96 17.56
N HIS A 85 17.67 30.94 16.70
CA HIS A 85 18.50 30.91 15.50
C HIS A 85 18.11 31.98 14.47
N HIS A 86 16.83 32.35 14.39
CA HIS A 86 16.34 33.40 13.50
C HIS A 86 16.66 34.83 13.99
N LEU A 87 16.71 35.02 15.32
CA LEU A 87 17.07 36.31 15.93
C LEU A 87 18.57 36.60 15.79
N SER A 88 19.42 35.57 15.77
CA SER A 88 20.87 35.71 15.56
C SER A 88 21.20 36.25 14.16
N LYS A 89 20.49 35.80 13.11
CA LYS A 89 20.69 36.27 11.73
C LYS A 89 20.28 37.73 11.49
N ARG A 90 19.31 38.25 12.27
CA ARG A 90 18.87 39.65 12.15
C ARG A 90 19.89 40.64 12.70
N LYS A 91 20.61 40.29 13.78
CA LYS A 91 21.69 41.15 14.30
C LYS A 91 22.89 41.22 13.35
N LEU A 92 23.23 40.10 12.69
CA LEU A 92 24.38 40.05 11.78
C LEU A 92 24.15 40.88 10.50
N ASN A 93 22.94 40.88 9.94
CA ASN A 93 22.63 41.63 8.72
C ASN A 93 22.52 43.15 8.93
N ARG A 94 22.24 43.61 10.16
CA ARG A 94 22.21 45.04 10.47
C ARG A 94 23.62 45.64 10.58
N ALA A 95 24.59 44.86 11.05
CA ALA A 95 25.99 45.27 11.15
C ALA A 95 26.68 45.36 9.77
N LYS A 96 26.32 44.50 8.81
CA LYS A 96 26.85 44.53 7.43
C LYS A 96 26.32 45.67 6.56
N LYS A 97 25.32 46.45 7.01
CA LYS A 97 24.75 47.57 6.24
C LYS A 97 25.33 48.94 6.64
N GLN A 98 26.27 48.97 7.57
CA GLN A 98 26.91 50.20 8.08
C GLN A 98 28.44 50.23 7.87
N SER A 99 28.98 49.38 6.99
CA SER A 99 30.38 49.43 6.56
C SER A 99 30.48 49.46 5.05
#